data_AF-A0A413IFQ6-F1
#
_entry.id   AF-A0A413IFQ6-F1
#
_cell.length_a   1.000
_cell.length_b   1.000
_cell.length_c   1.000
_cell.angle_alpha   90.00
_cell.angle_beta   90.00
_cell.angle_gamma   90.00
#
_symmetry.space_group_name_H-M   'P 1'
#
loop_
_entity.id
_entity.type
_entity.pdbx_description
1 polymer ?
#
loop_
_entity_poly.entity_id
_entity_poly.type
_entity_poly.pdbx_seq_one_letter_code
_entity_poly.pdbx_strand_id
1 'polypeptide(L)'
;MNLTQQELETIEKLAGLFYTPKQIAIILEIDPEMFEAHIRSETGNTYRAYYKGYYEADIELRKSITQSALSGSSPAQTMLRDIQKQSRISE
;
A
#
# COMPACT_ATOMS: atom_id res chain seq x y z
N MET A 1 14.83 -3.65 -13.71
CA MET A 1 14.01 -2.62 -14.39
C MET A 1 14.53 -1.28 -13.92
N ASN A 2 14.83 -0.37 -14.85
CA ASN A 2 15.28 0.97 -14.52
C ASN A 2 14.15 1.93 -14.88
N LEU A 3 13.40 2.37 -13.86
CA LEU A 3 12.33 3.35 -14.02
C LEU A 3 12.87 4.75 -13.78
N THR A 4 12.30 5.71 -14.50
CA THR A 4 12.50 7.13 -14.25
C THR A 4 11.91 7.53 -12.91
N GLN A 5 12.38 8.66 -12.37
CA GLN A 5 11.84 9.22 -11.13
C GLN A 5 10.32 9.50 -11.24
N GLN A 6 9.87 9.97 -12.40
CA GLN A 6 8.45 10.26 -12.65
C GLN A 6 7.57 8.98 -12.65
N GLU A 7 8.08 7.88 -13.20
CA GLU A 7 7.38 6.59 -13.15
C GLU A 7 7.31 6.07 -11.71
N LEU A 8 8.38 6.21 -10.92
CA LEU A 8 8.38 5.85 -9.50
C LEU A 8 7.35 6.66 -8.70
N GLU A 9 7.26 7.97 -8.93
CA GLU A 9 6.25 8.84 -8.32
C GLU A 9 4.82 8.44 -8.73
N THR A 10 4.65 8.02 -9.98
CA THR A 10 3.35 7.53 -10.47
C THR A 10 2.96 6.20 -9.79
N ILE A 11 3.91 5.29 -9.61
CA ILE A 11 3.71 4.04 -8.86
C ILE A 11 3.27 4.35 -7.43
N GLU A 12 3.99 5.25 -6.75
CA GLU A 12 3.67 5.63 -5.36
C GLU A 12 2.24 6.18 -5.26
N LYS A 13 1.88 7.11 -6.14
CA LYS A 13 0.54 7.70 -6.19
C LYS A 13 -0.55 6.64 -6.41
N LEU A 14 -0.36 5.73 -7.36
CA LEU A 14 -1.36 4.70 -7.67
C LEU A 14 -1.44 3.63 -6.57
N ALA A 15 -0.32 3.26 -5.97
CA ALA A 15 -0.29 2.34 -4.83
C ALA A 15 -1.01 2.94 -3.62
N GLY A 16 -0.90 4.25 -3.38
CA GLY A 16 -1.67 4.96 -2.36
C GLY A 16 -3.18 5.03 -2.63
N LEU A 17 -3.61 4.74 -3.86
CA LEU A 17 -5.02 4.53 -4.21
C LEU A 17 -5.42 3.05 -4.19
N PHE A 18 -4.55 2.19 -3.66
CA PHE A 18 -4.72 0.74 -3.54
C PHE A 18 -4.91 -0.01 -4.87
N TYR A 19 -4.37 0.54 -5.98
CA TYR A 19 -4.23 -0.23 -7.20
C TYR A 19 -3.24 -1.38 -7.01
N THR A 20 -3.58 -2.55 -7.55
CA THR A 20 -2.70 -3.72 -7.52
C THR A 20 -1.47 -3.51 -8.41
N PRO A 21 -0.35 -4.23 -8.16
CA PRO A 21 0.83 -4.16 -9.01
C PRO A 21 0.51 -4.38 -10.51
N LYS A 22 -0.35 -5.36 -10.81
CA LYS A 22 -0.79 -5.65 -12.18
C LYS A 22 -1.53 -4.47 -12.83
N GLN A 23 -2.43 -3.82 -12.10
CA GLN A 23 -3.16 -2.65 -12.61
C GLN A 23 -2.21 -1.47 -12.87
N ILE A 24 -1.27 -1.23 -11.96
CA ILE A 24 -0.24 -0.18 -12.12
C ILE A 24 0.62 -0.46 -13.35
N ALA A 25 1.05 -1.71 -13.55
CA ALA A 25 1.81 -2.10 -14.72
C ALA A 25 1.05 -1.85 -16.03
N ILE A 26 -0.25 -2.17 -16.06
CA ILE A 26 -1.11 -1.89 -17.22
C ILE A 26 -1.22 -0.37 -17.46
N ILE A 27 -1.39 0.44 -16.41
CA ILE A 27 -1.50 1.91 -16.52
C ILE A 27 -0.20 2.54 -17.04
N LEU A 28 0.96 2.00 -16.63
CA LEU A 28 2.29 2.45 -17.06
C LEU A 28 2.74 1.83 -18.37
N GLU A 29 1.91 0.99 -19.00
CA GLU A 29 2.23 0.27 -20.24
C GLU A 29 3.53 -0.55 -20.16
N ILE A 30 3.79 -1.15 -19.00
CA ILE A 30 4.92 -2.05 -18.76
C ILE A 30 4.46 -3.50 -18.58
N ASP A 31 5.36 -4.45 -18.81
CA ASP A 31 5.06 -5.88 -18.64
C ASP A 31 4.64 -6.21 -17.18
N PRO A 32 3.42 -6.72 -16.94
CA PRO A 32 2.92 -6.97 -15.59
C PRO A 32 3.70 -8.05 -14.83
N GLU A 33 4.12 -9.13 -15.50
CA GLU A 33 4.84 -10.22 -14.85
C GLU A 33 6.21 -9.75 -14.34
N MET A 34 6.91 -8.98 -15.17
CA MET A 34 8.18 -8.36 -14.83
C MET A 34 8.03 -7.37 -13.68
N PHE A 35 7.02 -6.49 -13.73
CA PHE A 35 6.77 -5.51 -12.69
C PHE A 35 6.48 -6.16 -11.32
N GLU A 36 5.60 -7.16 -11.32
CA GLU A 36 5.31 -7.92 -10.11
C GLU A 36 6.54 -8.65 -9.57
N ALA A 37 7.39 -9.22 -10.43
CA ALA A 37 8.64 -9.85 -10.01
C ALA A 37 9.58 -8.86 -9.32
N HIS A 38 9.66 -7.61 -9.80
CA HIS A 38 10.46 -6.57 -9.16
C HIS A 38 9.91 -6.17 -7.79
N ILE A 39 8.59 -6.06 -7.64
CA ILE A 39 7.98 -5.79 -6.33
C ILE A 39 8.22 -6.97 -5.38
N ARG A 40 8.02 -8.22 -5.82
CA ARG A 40 8.26 -9.43 -5.01
C ARG A 40 9.71 -9.63 -4.60
N SER A 41 10.67 -8.98 -5.27
CA SER A 41 12.08 -9.06 -4.90
C SER A 41 12.40 -8.35 -3.58
N GLU A 42 11.47 -7.58 -3.02
CA GLU A 42 11.60 -6.82 -1.77
C GLU A 42 12.81 -5.87 -1.74
N THR A 43 13.34 -5.55 -2.92
CA THR A 43 14.55 -4.75 -3.09
C THR A 43 14.38 -3.77 -4.25
N GLY A 44 15.22 -2.73 -4.25
CA GLY A 44 15.21 -1.72 -5.30
C GLY A 44 14.10 -0.66 -5.20
N ASN A 45 14.14 0.29 -6.12
CA ASN A 45 13.30 1.49 -6.07
C ASN A 45 11.83 1.21 -6.39
N THR A 46 11.54 0.26 -7.28
CA THR A 46 10.17 -0.13 -7.65
C THR A 46 9.39 -0.68 -6.45
N TYR A 47 10.00 -1.60 -5.69
CA TYR A 47 9.43 -2.13 -4.45
C TYR A 47 9.18 -0.99 -3.45
N ARG A 48 10.18 -0.14 -3.21
CA ARG A 48 10.08 0.97 -2.26
C ARG A 48 8.97 1.95 -2.65
N ALA A 49 8.89 2.36 -3.91
CA ALA A 49 7.86 3.28 -4.39
C ALA A 49 6.45 2.71 -4.20
N TYR A 50 6.23 1.45 -4.58
CA TYR A 50 4.93 0.79 -4.42
C TYR A 50 4.52 0.71 -2.94
N TYR A 51 5.38 0.15 -2.09
CA TYR A 51 5.01 -0.03 -0.68
C TYR A 51 5.01 1.27 0.12
N LYS A 52 5.83 2.27 -0.24
CA LYS A 52 5.77 3.60 0.37
C LYS A 52 4.39 4.22 0.17
N GLY A 53 3.92 4.27 -1.08
CA GLY A 53 2.59 4.81 -1.40
C GLY A 53 1.46 4.04 -0.71
N TYR A 54 1.53 2.71 -0.75
CA TYR A 54 0.56 1.85 -0.07
C TYR A 54 0.50 2.11 1.45
N TYR A 55 1.65 2.15 2.12
CA TYR A 55 1.71 2.33 3.57
C TYR A 55 1.36 3.76 4.00
N GLU A 56 1.73 4.78 3.22
CA GLU A 56 1.30 6.16 3.48
C GLU A 56 -0.24 6.27 3.44
N ALA A 57 -0.90 5.62 2.48
CA ALA A 57 -2.36 5.58 2.43
C ALA A 57 -2.99 4.73 3.55
N ASP A 58 -2.39 3.58 3.89
CA ASP A 58 -2.83 2.75 5.03
C ASP A 58 -2.75 3.52 6.36
N ILE A 59 -1.71 4.35 6.55
CA ILE A 59 -1.59 5.23 7.72
C ILE A 59 -2.80 6.18 7.81
N GLU A 60 -3.15 6.85 6.72
CA GLU A 60 -4.30 7.78 6.72
C GLU A 60 -5.63 7.06 6.94
N LEU A 61 -5.80 5.88 6.34
CA LEU A 61 -6.97 5.03 6.57
C LEU A 61 -7.09 4.63 8.05
N ARG A 62 -5.99 4.17 8.67
CA ARG A 62 -5.96 3.77 10.09
C ARG A 62 -6.22 4.94 11.03
N LYS A 63 -5.72 6.13 10.72
CA LYS A 63 -6.05 7.36 11.47
C LYS A 63 -7.56 7.64 11.43
N SER A 64 -8.17 7.56 10.25
CA SER A 64 -9.61 7.78 10.07
C SER A 64 -10.47 6.74 10.81
N ILE A 65 -10.09 5.46 10.74
CA ILE A 65 -10.76 4.37 11.48
C ILE A 65 -10.64 4.61 12.99
N THR A 66 -9.45 4.99 13.45
CA THR A 66 -9.19 5.26 14.86
C THR A 66 -10.04 6.42 15.37
N GLN A 67 -10.08 7.52 14.63
CA GLN A 67 -10.92 8.68 14.99
C GLN A 67 -12.40 8.30 15.07
N SER A 68 -12.90 7.52 14.10
CA SER A 68 -14.28 7.04 14.09
C SER A 68 -14.58 6.12 15.28
N ALA A 69 -13.64 5.25 15.65
CA ALA A 69 -13.76 4.35 16.79
C ALA A 69 -13.81 5.13 18.12
N LEU A 70 -12.97 6.16 18.28
CA LEU A 70 -12.96 7.06 19.44
C LEU A 70 -14.24 7.88 19.56
N SER A 71 -14.87 8.21 18.43
CA SER A 71 -16.19 8.85 18.38
C SER A 71 -17.36 7.88 18.67
N GLY A 72 -17.08 6.62 19.00
CA GLY A 72 -18.09 5.65 19.46
C GLY A 72 -18.67 4.74 18.39
N SER A 73 -18.13 4.72 17.16
CA SER A 73 -18.59 3.80 16.11
C SER A 73 -18.20 2.35 16.43
N SER A 74 -19.16 1.52 16.82
CA SER A 74 -18.92 0.09 17.11
C SER A 74 -18.28 -0.67 15.94
N PRO A 75 -18.69 -0.48 14.66
CA PRO A 75 -17.99 -1.11 13.53
C PRO A 75 -16.50 -0.71 13.43
N ALA A 76 -16.19 0.57 13.64
CA ALA A 76 -14.80 1.05 13.60
C ALA A 76 -13.98 0.51 14.79
N GLN A 77 -14.58 0.39 15.97
CA GLN A 77 -13.93 -0.24 17.13
C GLN A 77 -13.60 -1.71 16.87
N THR A 78 -14.50 -2.48 16.25
CA THR A 78 -14.24 -3.86 15.85
C THR A 78 -13.08 -3.93 14.85
N MET A 79 -13.12 -3.11 13.79
CA MET A 79 -12.06 -3.05 12.79
C MET A 79 -10.71 -2.70 13.41
N LEU A 80 -10.65 -1.71 14.31
CA LEU A 80 -9.42 -1.31 14.99
C LEU A 80 -8.86 -2.43 15.89
N ARG A 81 -9.73 -3.17 16.58
CA ARG A 81 -9.33 -4.35 17.38
C ARG A 81 -8.72 -5.43 16.50
N ASP A 82 -9.28 -5.70 15.33
CA ASP A 82 -8.76 -6.72 14.42
C ASP A 82 -7.42 -6.30 13.82
N ILE A 83 -7.26 -5.02 13.44
CA ILE A 83 -5.97 -4.43 13.04
C ILE A 83 -4.94 -4.60 14.16
N GLN A 84 -5.30 -4.30 15.42
CA GLN A 84 -4.41 -4.45 16.56
C GLN A 84 -3.95 -5.91 16.76
N LYS A 85 -4.87 -6.89 16.65
CA LYS A 85 -4.53 -8.32 16.77
C LYS A 85 -3.55 -8.77 15.70
N GLN A 86 -3.76 -8.37 14.45
CA GLN A 86 -2.89 -8.73 13.33
C GLN A 86 -1.51 -8.10 13.42
N SER A 87 -1.40 -6.93 14.08
CA SER A 87 -0.14 -6.19 14.20
C SER A 87 0.76 -6.68 15.35
N ARG A 88 0.27 -7.57 16.21
CA ARG A 88 1.13 -8.22 17.20
C ARG A 88 2.09 -9.14 16.45
N ILE A 89 3.39 -8.97 16.68
CA ILE A 89 4.38 -9.99 16.33
C ILE A 89 3.93 -11.25 17.07
N SER A 90 3.64 -12.32 16.32
CA SER A 90 3.38 -13.62 16.92
C SER A 90 4.59 -13.98 17.81
N GLU A 91 4.36 -14.19 19.10
CA GLU A 91 5.35 -14.77 20.01
C GLU A 91 5.77 -16.18 19.55
#